data_AF-A0A9D9QT60-F1
#
_entry.id   AF-A0A9D9QT60-F1
#
_cell.length_a   1.000
_cell.length_b   1.000
_cell.length_c   1.000
_cell.angle_alpha   90.00
_cell.angle_beta   90.00
_cell.angle_gamma   90.00
#
_symmetry.space_group_name_H-M   'P 1'
#
loop_
_entity.id
_entity.type
_entity.pdbx_description
1 polymer ?
#
loop_
_entity_poly.entity_id
_entity_poly.type
_entity_poly.pdbx_seq_one_letter_code
_entity_poly.pdbx_strand_id
1 'polypeptide(L)'
;MLKLASTAGCLTCHSIESGKPGPDGQKPIGPAWSDVAAQYRGKPAASQFLTRVVLEGSNPYSSHWRGKVSGIAMPPNAVAITEGETRLLVSWILAL
;
A
#
# COMPACT_ATOMS: atom_id res chain seq x y z
N MET A 1 10.27 4.59 -9.44
CA MET A 1 9.02 4.36 -8.68
C MET A 1 8.85 5.30 -7.49
N LEU A 2 9.90 5.59 -6.71
CA LEU A 2 9.83 6.56 -5.60
C LEU A 2 9.20 7.91 -5.98
N LYS A 3 9.61 8.51 -7.11
CA LYS A 3 9.04 9.76 -7.60
C LYS A 3 7.53 9.66 -7.84
N LEU A 4 7.08 8.63 -8.55
CA LEU A 4 5.65 8.36 -8.80
C LEU A 4 4.89 8.23 -7.48
N ALA A 5 5.39 7.42 -6.55
CA ALA A 5 4.71 7.20 -5.28
C ALA A 5 4.68 8.45 -4.37
N SER A 6 5.73 9.27 -4.44
CA SER A 6 5.75 10.56 -3.75
C SER A 6 4.75 11.55 -4.36
N THR A 7 4.69 11.64 -5.69
CA THR A 7 3.77 12.54 -6.39
C THR A 7 2.31 12.12 -6.21
N ALA A 8 2.03 10.82 -6.19
CA ALA A 8 0.70 10.28 -5.91
C ALA A 8 0.33 10.28 -4.41
N GLY A 9 1.20 10.80 -3.53
CA GLY A 9 0.94 10.94 -2.08
C GLY A 9 1.00 9.64 -1.28
N CYS A 10 1.44 8.52 -1.87
CA CYS A 10 1.44 7.22 -1.22
C CYS A 10 2.35 7.18 0.02
N LEU A 11 3.45 7.93 -0.01
CA LEU A 11 4.45 7.98 1.07
C LEU A 11 3.98 8.76 2.31
N THR A 12 2.83 9.43 2.24
CA THR A 12 2.22 10.07 3.41
C THR A 12 1.69 9.01 4.40
N CYS A 13 1.24 7.86 3.89
CA CYS A 13 0.65 6.80 4.70
C CYS A 13 1.53 5.55 4.76
N HIS A 14 2.40 5.32 3.78
CA HIS A 14 3.21 4.13 3.67
C HIS A 14 4.71 4.42 3.74
N SER A 15 5.43 3.54 4.42
CA SER A 15 6.88 3.43 4.31
C SER A 15 7.27 2.28 3.38
N ILE A 16 8.52 2.31 2.91
CA ILE A 16 9.10 1.19 2.17
C ILE A 16 9.53 0.09 3.15
N GLU A 17 10.29 0.49 4.16
CA GLU A 17 10.84 -0.38 5.21
C GLU A 17 9.84 -0.55 6.35
N SER A 18 9.80 -1.77 6.90
CA SER A 18 9.03 -2.10 8.10
C SER A 18 9.55 -1.34 9.34
N GLY A 19 8.70 -1.26 10.36
CA GLY A 19 9.09 -0.74 11.67
C GLY A 19 9.13 0.79 11.80
N LYS A 20 8.83 1.55 10.75
CA LYS A 20 8.68 3.01 10.88
C LYS A 20 7.42 3.33 11.70
N PRO A 21 7.53 4.13 12.78
CA PRO A 21 6.36 4.54 13.55
C PRO A 21 5.50 5.51 12.73
N GLY A 22 4.21 5.54 13.06
CA GLY A 22 3.29 6.57 12.60
C GLY A 22 3.42 7.88 13.40
N PRO A 23 2.58 8.88 13.10
CA PRO A 23 2.54 10.14 13.84
C PRO A 23 2.39 9.93 15.34
N ASP A 24 3.05 10.77 16.13
CA ASP A 24 2.97 10.77 17.60
C ASP A 24 3.32 9.42 18.27
N GLY A 25 4.19 8.63 17.63
CA GLY A 25 4.61 7.32 18.13
C GLY A 25 3.55 6.21 17.97
N GLN A 26 2.47 6.48 17.24
CA GLN A 26 1.45 5.49 16.94
C GLN A 26 1.96 4.44 15.94
N LYS A 27 1.13 3.41 15.69
CA LYS A 27 1.37 2.46 14.60
C LYS A 27 1.37 3.19 13.25
N PRO A 28 2.14 2.70 12.25
CA PRO A 28 2.14 3.29 10.91
C PRO A 28 0.73 3.35 10.33
N ILE A 29 0.45 4.34 9.48
CA ILE A 29 -0.89 4.57 8.93
C ILE A 29 -1.28 3.43 7.98
N GLY A 30 -0.40 3.10 7.03
CA GLY A 30 -0.50 1.94 6.16
C GLY A 30 0.66 0.97 6.40
N PRO A 31 0.54 -0.28 5.91
CA PRO A 31 1.62 -1.26 6.02
C PRO A 31 2.86 -0.82 5.25
N ALA A 32 4.04 -1.21 5.72
CA ALA A 32 5.25 -1.05 4.96
C ALA A 32 5.20 -1.90 3.69
N TRP A 33 5.77 -1.39 2.58
CA TRP A 33 5.72 -2.12 1.31
C TRP A 33 6.55 -3.41 1.31
N SER A 34 7.62 -3.48 2.09
CA SER A 34 8.34 -4.74 2.35
C SER A 34 7.45 -5.80 3.02
N ASP A 35 6.61 -5.40 3.98
CA ASP A 35 5.62 -6.32 4.58
C ASP A 35 4.55 -6.74 3.56
N VAL A 36 4.11 -5.83 2.69
CA VAL A 36 3.19 -6.15 1.59
C VAL A 36 3.82 -7.16 0.62
N ALA A 37 5.07 -6.94 0.22
CA ALA A 37 5.80 -7.87 -0.64
C ALA A 37 5.87 -9.28 -0.04
N ALA A 38 6.24 -9.37 1.24
CA ALA A 38 6.29 -10.64 1.97
C ALA A 38 4.90 -11.29 2.08
N GLN A 39 3.86 -10.53 2.41
CA GLN A 39 2.48 -11.04 2.57
C GLN A 39 1.89 -11.61 1.28
N TYR A 40 2.28 -11.08 0.12
CA TYR A 40 1.73 -11.47 -1.18
C TYR A 40 2.68 -12.30 -2.05
N ARG A 41 3.88 -12.62 -1.55
CA ARG A 41 4.87 -13.45 -2.26
C ARG A 41 4.26 -14.79 -2.69
N GLY A 42 4.40 -15.11 -3.98
CA GLY A 42 3.92 -16.36 -4.56
C GLY A 42 2.40 -16.49 -4.67
N LYS A 43 1.61 -15.49 -4.25
CA LYS A 43 0.15 -15.54 -4.40
C LYS A 43 -0.25 -15.25 -5.85
N PRO A 44 -1.04 -16.12 -6.49
CA PRO A 44 -1.52 -15.87 -7.84
C PRO A 44 -2.37 -14.59 -7.87
N ALA A 45 -2.29 -13.85 -8.98
CA ALA A 45 -3.02 -12.61 -9.21
C ALA A 45 -2.79 -11.47 -8.18
N ALA A 46 -1.76 -11.55 -7.34
CA ALA A 46 -1.45 -10.52 -6.35
C ALA A 46 -1.33 -9.11 -6.96
N SER A 47 -0.70 -8.99 -8.13
CA SER A 47 -0.57 -7.70 -8.81
C SER A 47 -1.93 -7.12 -9.21
N GLN A 48 -2.81 -7.91 -9.83
CA GLN A 48 -4.14 -7.44 -10.24
C GLN A 48 -5.00 -7.08 -9.03
N PHE A 49 -4.98 -7.93 -8.00
CA PHE A 49 -5.71 -7.69 -6.77
C PHE A 49 -5.26 -6.38 -6.10
N LEU A 50 -3.95 -6.19 -5.91
CA LEU A 50 -3.42 -4.99 -5.27
C LEU A 50 -3.59 -3.74 -6.12
N THR A 51 -3.49 -3.83 -7.46
CA THR A 51 -3.82 -2.70 -8.34
C THR A 51 -5.24 -2.22 -8.12
N ARG A 52 -6.20 -3.15 -8.03
CA ARG A 52 -7.59 -2.81 -7.73
C ARG A 52 -7.73 -2.16 -6.36
N VAL A 53 -7.11 -2.73 -5.33
CA VAL A 53 -7.13 -2.17 -3.96
C VAL A 53 -6.57 -0.74 -3.93
N VAL A 54 -5.51 -0.44 -4.69
CA VAL A 54 -4.96 0.92 -4.77
C VAL A 54 -5.95 1.89 -5.42
N LEU A 55 -6.60 1.48 -6.51
CA LEU A 55 -7.51 2.37 -7.26
C LEU A 55 -8.85 2.56 -6.54
N GLU A 56 -9.42 1.49 -6.00
CA GLU A 56 -10.77 1.44 -5.43
C GLU A 56 -10.78 1.63 -3.90
N GLY A 57 -9.62 1.54 -3.25
CA GLY A 57 -9.50 1.56 -1.81
C GLY A 57 -9.56 0.17 -1.17
N SER A 58 -9.25 0.12 0.13
CA SER A 58 -9.23 -1.13 0.90
C SER A 58 -10.47 -1.29 1.78
N ASN A 59 -10.88 -2.52 2.05
CA ASN A 59 -12.00 -2.80 2.93
C ASN A 59 -11.66 -2.49 4.41
N PRO A 60 -12.48 -1.70 5.14
CA PRO A 60 -12.23 -1.37 6.55
C PRO A 60 -12.48 -2.52 7.55
N TYR A 61 -13.25 -3.53 7.15
CA TYR A 61 -13.66 -4.64 8.00
C TYR A 61 -12.78 -5.87 7.83
N SER A 62 -12.25 -6.10 6.62
CA SER A 62 -11.42 -7.27 6.29
C SER A 62 -10.05 -6.83 5.78
N SER A 63 -9.07 -6.78 6.68
CA SER A 63 -7.70 -6.41 6.37
C SER A 63 -6.71 -7.25 7.18
N HIS A 64 -5.73 -7.85 6.51
CA HIS A 64 -4.57 -8.50 7.14
C HIS A 64 -3.76 -7.57 8.05
N TRP A 65 -3.98 -6.26 7.90
CA TRP A 65 -3.28 -5.21 8.61
C TRP A 65 -4.06 -4.70 9.82
N ARG A 66 -5.27 -5.21 10.08
CA ARG A 66 -6.06 -4.86 11.27
C ARG A 66 -5.22 -5.07 12.54
N GLY A 67 -5.10 -4.02 13.34
CA GLY A 67 -4.30 -4.04 14.57
C GLY A 67 -2.78 -3.93 14.35
N LYS A 68 -2.28 -3.95 13.11
CA LYS A 68 -0.86 -3.71 12.77
C LYS A 68 -0.59 -2.29 12.33
N VAL A 69 -1.61 -1.63 11.76
CA VAL A 69 -1.58 -0.24 11.31
C VAL A 69 -2.68 0.56 12.02
N SER A 70 -2.56 1.88 12.01
CA SER A 70 -3.56 2.80 12.57
C SER A 70 -4.66 3.18 11.57
N GLY A 71 -4.36 3.14 10.26
CA GLY A 71 -5.35 3.41 9.21
C GLY A 71 -6.43 2.33 9.14
N ILE A 72 -7.68 2.77 9.13
CA ILE A 72 -8.85 1.87 9.07
C ILE A 72 -9.03 1.33 7.64
N ALA A 73 -8.89 2.20 6.64
CA ALA A 73 -8.94 1.87 5.23
C ALA A 73 -8.11 2.87 4.41
N MET A 74 -7.52 2.38 3.32
CA MET A 74 -6.98 3.24 2.27
C MET A 74 -8.13 3.73 1.38
N PRO A 75 -8.27 5.06 1.17
CA PRO A 75 -9.26 5.60 0.25
C PRO A 75 -8.96 5.25 -1.22
N PRO A 76 -9.93 5.36 -2.14
CA PRO A 76 -9.69 5.22 -3.57
C PRO A 76 -8.66 6.24 -4.08
N ASN A 77 -7.68 5.80 -4.87
CA ASN A 77 -6.60 6.67 -5.38
C ASN A 77 -6.69 6.97 -6.88
N ALA A 78 -7.77 6.55 -7.57
CA ALA A 78 -7.91 6.72 -9.02
C ALA A 78 -7.88 8.19 -9.51
N VAL A 79 -8.05 9.17 -8.60
CA VAL A 79 -7.89 10.60 -8.88
C VAL A 79 -6.42 11.07 -8.87
N ALA A 80 -5.53 10.33 -8.21
CA ALA A 80 -4.13 10.70 -8.01
C ALA A 80 -3.15 9.88 -8.87
N ILE A 81 -3.59 8.72 -9.39
CA ILE A 81 -2.75 7.81 -10.16
C ILE A 81 -3.58 7.02 -11.18
N THR A 82 -3.03 6.81 -12.37
CA THR A 82 -3.69 6.01 -13.42
C THR A 82 -3.57 4.50 -13.14
N GLU A 83 -4.40 3.69 -13.79
CA GLU A 83 -4.33 2.23 -13.66
C GLU A 83 -2.98 1.67 -14.15
N GLY A 84 -2.43 2.22 -15.23
CA GLY A 84 -1.13 1.83 -15.78
C GLY A 84 0.03 2.12 -14.82
N GLU A 85 0.07 3.32 -14.26
CA GLU A 85 1.04 3.70 -13.21
C GLU A 85 0.88 2.86 -11.95
N THR A 86 -0.37 2.58 -11.57
CA THR A 86 -0.66 1.72 -10.41
C THR A 86 -0.11 0.31 -10.61
N ARG A 87 -0.27 -0.28 -11.80
CA ARG A 87 0.31 -1.60 -12.11
C ARG A 87 1.83 -1.60 -11.97
N LEU A 88 2.51 -0.57 -12.47
CA LEU A 88 3.97 -0.42 -12.34
C LEU A 88 4.40 -0.27 -10.87
N LEU A 89 3.68 0.56 -10.11
CA LEU A 89 3.96 0.79 -8.69
C LEU A 89 3.76 -0.48 -7.87
N VAL A 90 2.66 -1.19 -8.07
CA VAL A 90 2.36 -2.47 -7.39
C VAL A 90 3.37 -3.55 -7.75
N SER A 91 3.77 -3.64 -9.02
CA SER A 91 4.79 -4.60 -9.46
C SER A 91 6.12 -4.36 -8.76
N TRP A 92 6.52 -3.09 -8.62
CA TRP A 92 7.71 -2.74 -7.87
C TRP A 92 7.58 -3.05 -6.37
N ILE A 93 6.43 -2.75 -5.75
CA ILE A 93 6.15 -3.10 -4.35
C ILE A 93 6.29 -4.61 -4.11
N LEU A 94 5.75 -5.43 -5.01
CA LEU A 94 5.81 -6.90 -4.89
C LEU A 94 7.22 -7.48 -5.08
N ALA A 95 8.15 -6.70 -5.65
CA ALA A 95 9.54 -7.11 -5.88
C ALA A 95 10.49 -6.71 -4.73
N LEU A 96 9.98 -6.07 -3.67
CA LEU A 96 10.75 -5.70 -2.48
C LEU A 96 11.07 -6.89 -1.55
#